data_AF-W6KZJ5-F1
#
_entry.id   AF-W6KZJ5-F1
#
_cell.length_a   1.000
_cell.length_b   1.000
_cell.length_c   1.000
_cell.angle_alpha   90.00
_cell.angle_beta   90.00
_cell.angle_gamma   90.00
#
_symmetry.space_group_name_H-M   'P 1'
#
loop_
_entity.id
_entity.type
_entity.pdbx_description
1 polymer ?
#
loop_
_entity_poly.entity_id
_entity_poly.type
_entity_poly.pdbx_seq_one_letter_code
_entity_poly.pdbx_strand_id
1 'polypeptide(L)'
;MLHLIPQKVRQFVLSESDCKNLLLCSLTTKNILKSIPIDTLVSLSATEASEKLDGIPILESDCSDKQDGDLKNSTSEEYTKDEDWKLVYDLMRASKQGILFLREHMARFMESLENMSPYPLPSYTNDFIKSCLQEYSTTPNGGLNPNLSDRNSKFQMDQNMKVIMWVKTNINSVNGASPSEEKPDQMLFIIYFIKSFFPPPEWYVKGIQFAFLFNARRQNPRFKVIQSQIISRAKQLREASGAFEIMLVDDASNNYLVPEGSRSNYLLITQSGKIRCSDKSDILMGITLLATTRAAKRAGLGAIEHCKLTLKDICSTYALVMLGTSPGVLPVREILLYYDVESEANFRAAASFLNIDVEGMKNFKTISFDPPSAVLEFVVQSDAINQLMKAYDEEKVS
;
A
#
# COMPACT_ATOMS: atom_id res chain seq x y z
N MET A 1 0.96 21.58 -19.21
CA MET A 1 0.83 21.26 -17.78
C MET A 1 0.71 19.76 -17.51
N LEU A 2 -0.24 19.01 -18.11
CA LEU A 2 -0.20 17.53 -18.02
C LEU A 2 1.07 16.93 -18.65
N HIS A 3 1.66 17.59 -19.66
CA HIS A 3 2.98 17.23 -20.20
C HIS A 3 4.14 17.37 -19.19
N LEU A 4 3.95 18.11 -18.07
CA LEU A 4 4.97 18.32 -17.02
C LEU A 4 5.00 17.18 -15.98
N ILE A 5 3.92 16.38 -15.95
CA ILE A 5 3.85 15.12 -15.20
C ILE A 5 4.62 14.08 -16.02
N PRO A 6 5.71 13.46 -15.54
CA PRO A 6 6.51 12.54 -16.36
C PRO A 6 5.66 11.45 -17.04
N GLN A 7 6.11 10.95 -18.20
CA GLN A 7 5.32 10.01 -19.00
C GLN A 7 4.94 8.72 -18.24
N LYS A 8 5.89 8.08 -17.56
CA LYS A 8 5.63 6.91 -16.69
C LYS A 8 4.73 7.22 -15.49
N VAL A 9 4.73 8.48 -15.09
CA VAL A 9 3.94 9.03 -13.98
C VAL A 9 2.48 9.23 -14.41
N ARG A 10 2.23 9.53 -15.68
CA ARG A 10 0.91 9.44 -16.33
C ARG A 10 0.43 8.00 -16.58
N GLN A 11 1.37 7.07 -16.80
CA GLN A 11 1.09 5.63 -16.98
C GLN A 11 0.75 4.90 -15.67
N PHE A 12 0.96 5.53 -14.51
CA PHE A 12 0.46 4.97 -13.25
C PHE A 12 -1.07 5.08 -13.24
N VAL A 13 -1.71 3.96 -13.57
CA VAL A 13 -3.15 3.89 -13.77
C VAL A 13 -3.86 4.32 -12.49
N LEU A 14 -4.56 5.46 -12.53
CA LEU A 14 -5.52 5.88 -11.52
C LEU A 14 -6.81 5.02 -11.57
N SER A 15 -6.64 3.71 -11.82
CA SER A 15 -7.69 2.72 -12.15
C SER A 15 -8.74 2.55 -11.05
N GLU A 16 -8.45 2.98 -9.83
CA GLU A 16 -9.31 2.81 -8.66
C GLU A 16 -10.05 4.10 -8.27
N SER A 17 -10.08 5.12 -9.12
CA SER A 17 -10.82 6.35 -8.80
C SER A 17 -12.34 6.14 -8.87
N ASP A 18 -13.06 6.63 -7.87
CA ASP A 18 -14.54 6.78 -7.94
C ASP A 18 -14.95 8.19 -8.38
N CYS A 19 -13.97 9.06 -8.66
CA CYS A 19 -14.21 10.44 -9.03
C CYS A 19 -14.06 10.69 -10.52
N LYS A 20 -14.99 11.50 -11.06
CA LYS A 20 -14.87 12.06 -12.41
C LYS A 20 -13.71 13.04 -12.56
N ASN A 21 -13.29 13.69 -11.47
CA ASN A 21 -12.28 14.74 -11.47
C ASN A 21 -11.25 14.58 -10.35
N LEU A 22 -10.00 14.98 -10.63
CA LEU A 22 -8.94 15.13 -9.64
C LEU A 22 -8.50 16.58 -9.48
N LEU A 23 -7.90 16.89 -8.33
CA LEU A 23 -7.37 18.20 -8.01
C LEU A 23 -5.86 18.24 -8.26
N LEU A 24 -5.42 19.02 -9.25
CA LEU A 24 -4.01 19.26 -9.54
C LEU A 24 -3.54 20.56 -8.87
N CYS A 25 -2.48 20.47 -8.07
CA CYS A 25 -1.90 21.58 -7.32
C CYS A 25 -0.41 21.75 -7.64
N SER A 26 0.10 22.98 -7.53
CA SER A 26 1.53 23.29 -7.63
C SER A 26 2.05 23.84 -6.31
N LEU A 27 3.10 23.22 -5.79
CA LEU A 27 3.90 23.81 -4.70
C LEU A 27 4.67 25.02 -5.22
N THR A 28 5.25 24.95 -6.41
CA THR A 28 6.06 26.03 -7.00
C THR A 28 5.30 27.36 -7.06
N THR A 29 4.06 27.36 -7.54
CA THR A 29 3.23 28.57 -7.61
C THR A 29 2.32 28.76 -6.40
N LYS A 30 2.33 27.82 -5.44
CA LYS A 30 1.44 27.79 -4.26
C LYS A 30 -0.03 28.00 -4.63
N ASN A 31 -0.50 27.31 -5.68
CA ASN A 31 -1.85 27.47 -6.20
C ASN A 31 -2.46 26.13 -6.65
N ILE A 32 -3.79 26.07 -6.55
CA ILE A 32 -4.59 25.05 -7.22
C ILE A 32 -4.62 25.39 -8.70
N LEU A 33 -4.13 24.48 -9.54
CA LEU A 33 -4.01 24.73 -10.97
C LEU A 33 -5.33 24.46 -11.69
N LYS A 34 -5.93 23.28 -11.43
CA LYS A 34 -7.16 22.86 -12.12
C LYS A 34 -7.81 21.65 -11.44
N SER A 35 -9.13 21.53 -11.63
CA SER A 35 -9.85 20.26 -11.57
C SER A 35 -9.76 19.56 -12.94
N ILE A 36 -9.18 18.36 -12.99
CA ILE A 36 -8.91 17.62 -14.25
C ILE A 36 -9.83 16.40 -14.32
N PRO A 37 -10.61 16.23 -15.41
CA PRO A 37 -11.36 15.00 -15.62
C PRO A 37 -10.42 13.80 -15.70
N ILE A 38 -10.73 12.72 -15.00
CA ILE A 38 -9.80 11.60 -14.91
C ILE A 38 -9.59 10.89 -16.26
N ASP A 39 -10.63 10.86 -17.10
CA ASP A 39 -10.57 10.32 -18.46
C ASP A 39 -9.51 11.04 -19.31
N THR A 40 -9.23 12.32 -19.02
CA THR A 40 -8.18 13.09 -19.71
C THR A 40 -6.77 12.58 -19.38
N LEU A 41 -6.54 12.05 -18.18
CA LEU A 41 -5.26 11.43 -17.82
C LEU A 41 -5.12 10.02 -18.40
N VAL A 42 -6.22 9.25 -18.39
CA VAL A 42 -6.26 7.91 -18.97
C VAL A 42 -6.05 7.96 -20.49
N SER A 43 -6.70 8.89 -21.20
CA SER A 43 -6.55 9.06 -22.64
C SER A 43 -5.11 9.41 -23.04
N LEU A 44 -4.46 10.30 -22.28
CA LEU A 44 -3.04 10.64 -22.51
C LEU A 44 -2.13 9.41 -22.36
N SER A 45 -2.42 8.53 -21.39
CA SER A 45 -1.65 7.30 -21.22
C SER A 45 -1.86 6.28 -22.35
N ALA A 46 -3.04 6.26 -22.97
CA ALA A 46 -3.40 5.29 -24.01
C ALA A 46 -2.90 5.70 -25.41
N THR A 47 -3.04 6.98 -25.78
CA THR A 47 -2.53 7.53 -27.05
C THR A 47 -1.01 7.41 -27.15
N GLU A 48 -0.30 7.57 -26.03
CA GLU A 48 1.16 7.41 -25.97
C GLU A 48 1.60 5.93 -26.02
N ALA A 49 0.72 4.99 -25.65
CA ALA A 49 1.00 3.55 -25.77
C ALA A 49 0.82 3.06 -27.22
N SER A 50 -0.11 3.64 -27.99
CA SER A 50 -0.29 3.31 -29.41
C SER A 50 0.85 3.87 -30.28
N GLU A 51 1.38 5.06 -29.97
CA GLU A 51 2.55 5.61 -30.68
C GLU A 51 3.81 4.73 -30.59
N LYS A 52 3.93 3.88 -29.55
CA LYS A 52 5.03 2.91 -29.43
C LYS A 52 4.86 1.67 -30.31
N LEU A 53 3.65 1.35 -30.76
CA LEU A 53 3.36 0.20 -31.60
C LEU A 53 3.52 0.51 -33.10
N ASP A 54 3.38 1.77 -33.51
CA ASP A 54 3.48 2.20 -34.91
C ASP A 54 4.93 2.38 -35.42
N GLY A 55 5.94 2.00 -34.62
CA GLY A 55 7.37 2.21 -34.92
C GLY A 55 8.22 0.95 -35.14
N ILE A 56 7.63 -0.26 -35.12
CA ILE A 56 8.39 -1.50 -35.35
C ILE A 56 8.09 -1.99 -36.77
N PRO A 57 9.06 -1.97 -37.71
CA PRO A 57 8.89 -2.66 -38.98
C PRO A 57 8.78 -4.16 -38.68
N ILE A 58 7.69 -4.77 -39.13
CA ILE A 58 7.54 -6.23 -39.17
C ILE A 58 8.57 -6.72 -40.20
N LEU A 59 9.71 -7.22 -39.71
CA LEU A 59 10.61 -8.02 -40.54
C LEU A 59 10.07 -9.44 -40.54
N GLU A 60 9.58 -9.86 -41.72
CA GLU A 60 9.17 -11.21 -42.02
C GLU A 60 10.33 -12.19 -41.75
N SER A 61 9.98 -13.31 -41.12
CA SER A 61 10.89 -14.39 -40.77
C SER A 61 11.24 -15.22 -42.01
N ASP A 62 12.53 -15.31 -42.33
CA ASP A 62 13.06 -16.39 -43.17
C ASP A 62 14.01 -17.28 -42.33
N CYS A 63 13.69 -18.57 -42.30
CA CYS A 63 14.45 -19.62 -41.65
C CYS A 63 15.74 -19.94 -42.41
N SER A 64 16.86 -20.10 -41.70
CA SER A 64 17.81 -21.19 -41.96
C SER A 64 18.79 -21.39 -40.80
N ASP A 65 18.97 -22.66 -40.41
CA ASP A 65 19.89 -23.19 -39.41
C ASP A 65 21.36 -22.82 -39.63
N LYS A 66 22.11 -22.66 -38.51
CA LYS A 66 23.41 -23.32 -38.27
C LYS A 66 23.91 -23.10 -36.83
N GLN A 67 24.53 -24.16 -36.30
CA GLN A 67 25.11 -24.31 -34.97
C GLN A 67 26.43 -23.55 -34.78
N ASP A 68 26.71 -23.27 -33.50
CA ASP A 68 27.97 -23.46 -32.75
C ASP A 68 28.72 -22.20 -32.28
N GLY A 69 29.16 -22.23 -31.01
CA GLY A 69 30.23 -21.38 -30.47
C GLY A 69 29.86 -20.26 -29.47
N ASP A 70 29.96 -20.59 -28.18
CA ASP A 70 30.61 -19.80 -27.11
C ASP A 70 30.44 -18.26 -27.12
N LEU A 71 29.48 -17.73 -26.34
CA LEU A 71 29.43 -16.30 -26.03
C LEU A 71 29.22 -16.03 -24.53
N LYS A 72 30.24 -15.40 -23.96
CA LYS A 72 30.28 -14.79 -22.63
C LYS A 72 28.99 -14.01 -22.34
N ASN A 73 28.35 -14.33 -21.22
CA ASN A 73 27.35 -13.47 -20.58
C ASN A 73 28.02 -12.15 -20.16
N SER A 74 28.07 -11.18 -21.06
CA SER A 74 28.16 -9.77 -20.70
C SER A 74 26.74 -9.24 -20.52
N THR A 75 26.25 -9.26 -19.29
CA THR A 75 25.14 -8.42 -18.85
C THR A 75 25.56 -6.96 -19.06
N SER A 76 25.21 -6.42 -20.23
CA SER A 76 25.08 -4.98 -20.38
C SER A 76 23.77 -4.61 -19.69
N GLU A 77 23.88 -4.25 -18.42
CA GLU A 77 22.84 -3.48 -17.75
C GLU A 77 22.71 -2.17 -18.54
N GLU A 78 21.74 -2.13 -19.46
CA GLU A 78 21.22 -0.87 -19.97
C GLU A 78 20.70 -0.10 -18.76
N TYR A 79 21.47 0.89 -18.31
CA TYR A 79 21.02 1.94 -17.41
C TYR A 79 19.82 2.65 -18.05
N THR A 80 18.63 2.14 -17.79
CA THR A 80 17.41 2.85 -18.15
C THR A 80 17.33 4.10 -17.26
N LYS A 81 17.13 5.28 -17.86
CA LYS A 81 16.92 6.61 -17.23
C LYS A 81 15.70 6.68 -16.27
N ASP A 82 15.19 5.53 -15.86
CA ASP A 82 13.83 5.29 -15.42
C ASP A 82 13.72 4.98 -13.91
N GLU A 83 14.83 4.80 -13.20
CA GLU A 83 14.86 4.62 -11.74
C GLU A 83 14.74 5.95 -10.96
N ASP A 84 14.78 7.07 -11.67
CA ASP A 84 14.96 8.40 -11.10
C ASP A 84 13.69 9.02 -10.50
N TRP A 85 12.53 8.36 -10.55
CA TRP A 85 11.29 8.89 -9.99
C TRP A 85 10.63 7.91 -9.01
N LYS A 86 10.26 8.42 -7.85
CA LYS A 86 9.47 7.71 -6.84
C LYS A 86 8.12 8.39 -6.65
N LEU A 87 7.07 7.59 -6.47
CA LEU A 87 5.72 8.07 -6.21
C LEU A 87 5.41 7.92 -4.72
N VAL A 88 5.36 9.07 -4.03
CA VAL A 88 4.96 9.17 -2.62
C VAL A 88 3.46 9.34 -2.55
N TYR A 89 2.80 8.66 -1.63
CA TYR A 89 1.34 8.75 -1.49
C TYR A 89 0.87 8.61 -0.05
N ASP A 90 -0.33 9.10 0.22
CA ASP A 90 -1.09 8.73 1.41
C ASP A 90 -2.57 8.49 1.06
N LEU A 91 -3.25 7.67 1.84
CA LEU A 91 -4.66 7.31 1.75
C LEU A 91 -5.34 7.65 3.06
N MET A 92 -6.34 8.51 3.00
CA MET A 92 -7.06 9.07 4.15
C MET A 92 -8.55 8.77 4.05
N ARG A 93 -9.23 8.73 5.21
CA ARG A 93 -10.68 8.64 5.30
C ARG A 93 -11.25 10.03 5.58
N ALA A 94 -12.04 10.56 4.66
CA ALA A 94 -12.83 11.76 4.83
C ALA A 94 -14.22 11.38 5.35
N SER A 95 -14.69 12.05 6.40
CA SER A 95 -16.00 11.89 7.01
C SER A 95 -16.76 13.22 7.07
N LYS A 96 -17.97 13.20 7.61
CA LYS A 96 -18.78 14.41 7.88
C LYS A 96 -18.09 15.39 8.84
N GLN A 97 -17.13 14.93 9.63
CA GLN A 97 -16.39 15.69 10.63
C GLN A 97 -15.04 16.21 10.11
N GLY A 98 -14.66 15.84 8.88
CA GLY A 98 -13.37 16.18 8.27
C GLY A 98 -12.53 14.94 7.97
N ILE A 99 -11.22 15.12 7.84
CA ILE A 99 -10.30 14.03 7.53
C ILE A 99 -9.83 13.38 8.83
N LEU A 100 -10.11 12.09 8.99
CA LEU A 100 -9.73 11.30 10.15
C LEU A 100 -8.19 11.22 10.26
N PHE A 101 -7.66 11.52 11.45
CA PHE A 101 -6.20 11.52 11.73
C PHE A 101 -5.36 12.38 10.76
N LEU A 102 -5.90 13.50 10.29
CA LEU A 102 -5.24 14.37 9.30
C LEU A 102 -3.81 14.77 9.72
N ARG A 103 -3.58 15.04 11.01
CA ARG A 103 -2.26 15.44 11.52
C ARG A 103 -1.24 14.33 11.30
N GLU A 104 -1.58 13.09 11.64
CA GLU A 104 -0.69 11.94 11.50
C GLU A 104 -0.47 11.55 10.05
N HIS A 105 -1.51 11.61 9.21
CA HIS A 105 -1.37 11.39 7.76
C HIS A 105 -0.43 12.43 7.13
N MET A 106 -0.59 13.72 7.47
CA MET A 106 0.31 14.78 6.98
C MET A 106 1.75 14.57 7.44
N ALA A 107 1.96 14.23 8.73
CA ALA A 107 3.30 13.98 9.24
C ALA A 107 4.01 12.85 8.47
N ARG A 108 3.31 11.73 8.21
CA ARG A 108 3.87 10.60 7.47
C ARG A 108 4.12 10.94 5.99
N PHE A 109 3.19 11.67 5.37
CA PHE A 109 3.33 12.08 3.98
C PHE A 109 4.53 13.02 3.81
N MET A 110 4.69 14.00 4.69
CA MET A 110 5.85 14.90 4.71
C MET A 110 7.15 14.16 4.99
N GLU A 111 7.20 13.26 5.98
CA GLU A 111 8.39 12.43 6.24
C GLU A 111 8.79 11.61 4.99
N SER A 112 7.80 11.04 4.30
CA SER A 112 8.05 10.30 3.06
C SER A 112 8.54 11.20 1.93
N LEU A 113 8.02 12.43 1.80
CA LEU A 113 8.47 13.38 0.79
C LEU A 113 9.88 13.89 1.07
N GLU A 114 10.17 14.29 2.30
CA GLU A 114 11.48 14.83 2.72
C GLU A 114 12.60 13.80 2.56
N ASN A 115 12.33 12.53 2.83
CA ASN A 115 13.33 11.46 2.65
C ASN A 115 13.51 11.03 1.19
N MET A 116 12.50 11.23 0.34
CA MET A 116 12.61 10.92 -1.09
C MET A 116 13.10 12.10 -1.91
N SER A 117 12.97 13.33 -1.41
CA SER A 117 13.34 14.52 -2.17
C SER A 117 14.83 14.81 -2.07
N PRO A 118 15.53 14.97 -3.20
CA PRO A 118 16.93 15.39 -3.20
C PRO A 118 17.08 16.88 -2.88
N TYR A 119 15.97 17.64 -2.85
CA TYR A 119 15.96 19.06 -2.55
C TYR A 119 15.07 19.37 -1.34
N PRO A 120 15.41 20.38 -0.53
CA PRO A 120 14.52 20.86 0.52
C PRO A 120 13.15 21.29 -0.04
N LEU A 121 12.08 20.82 0.59
CA LEU A 121 10.74 21.27 0.27
C LEU A 121 10.53 22.72 0.78
N PRO A 122 9.73 23.54 0.08
CA PRO A 122 9.36 24.86 0.60
C PRO A 122 8.74 24.78 2.00
N SER A 123 9.04 25.73 2.87
CA SER A 123 8.57 25.72 4.28
C SER A 123 7.05 25.71 4.43
N TYR A 124 6.31 26.24 3.45
CA TYR A 124 4.85 26.26 3.42
C TYR A 124 4.22 24.96 2.89
N THR A 125 5.01 23.96 2.48
CA THR A 125 4.52 22.75 1.79
C THR A 125 3.46 22.02 2.61
N ASN A 126 3.73 21.75 3.89
CA ASN A 126 2.81 21.05 4.77
C ASN A 126 1.47 21.78 4.89
N ASP A 127 1.50 23.08 5.19
CA ASP A 127 0.29 23.87 5.39
C ASP A 127 -0.53 24.02 4.10
N PHE A 128 0.14 24.19 2.97
CA PHE A 128 -0.53 24.29 1.68
C PHE A 128 -1.20 22.99 1.27
N ILE A 129 -0.50 21.85 1.33
CA ILE A 129 -1.10 20.53 1.01
C ILE A 129 -2.27 20.23 1.95
N LYS A 130 -2.10 20.50 3.26
CA LYS A 130 -3.16 20.35 4.25
C LYS A 130 -4.38 21.20 3.92
N SER A 131 -4.18 22.46 3.51
CA SER A 131 -5.28 23.35 3.11
C SER A 131 -6.02 22.82 1.88
N CYS A 132 -5.31 22.34 0.86
CA CYS A 132 -5.91 21.74 -0.33
C CYS A 132 -6.70 20.47 0.00
N LEU A 133 -6.20 19.62 0.91
CA LEU A 133 -6.93 18.44 1.38
C LEU A 133 -8.23 18.82 2.09
N GLN A 134 -8.18 19.83 2.96
CA GLN A 134 -9.35 20.31 3.68
C GLN A 134 -10.37 20.92 2.71
N GLU A 135 -9.93 21.77 1.79
CA GLU A 135 -10.77 22.38 0.75
C GLU A 135 -11.43 21.31 -0.14
N TYR A 136 -10.64 20.37 -0.68
CA TYR A 136 -11.15 19.28 -1.50
C TYR A 136 -12.10 18.33 -0.75
N SER A 137 -11.98 18.23 0.57
CA SER A 137 -12.89 17.41 1.38
C SER A 137 -14.19 18.11 1.80
N THR A 138 -14.28 19.45 1.75
CA THR A 138 -15.39 20.20 2.37
C THR A 138 -16.14 21.16 1.45
N THR A 139 -15.58 21.59 0.33
CA THR A 139 -16.18 22.62 -0.54
C THR A 139 -17.13 22.01 -1.60
N PRO A 140 -18.44 22.31 -1.59
CA PRO A 140 -19.40 21.81 -2.59
C PRO A 140 -19.20 22.36 -4.01
N ASN A 141 -19.80 21.65 -4.97
CA ASN A 141 -19.97 21.91 -6.41
C ASN A 141 -19.74 23.35 -6.93
N GLY A 142 -18.47 23.70 -7.10
CA GLY A 142 -18.03 25.04 -7.50
C GLY A 142 -16.60 25.34 -7.02
N GLY A 143 -16.07 24.49 -6.14
CA GLY A 143 -14.70 24.58 -5.65
C GLY A 143 -14.08 23.24 -5.25
N LEU A 144 -14.24 22.21 -6.10
CA LEU A 144 -13.35 21.04 -6.26
C LEU A 144 -13.83 19.67 -5.76
N ASN A 145 -14.73 19.53 -4.78
CA ASN A 145 -15.22 18.19 -4.38
C ASN A 145 -16.32 17.68 -5.32
N PRO A 146 -16.07 16.63 -6.15
CA PRO A 146 -17.07 16.14 -7.11
C PRO A 146 -18.21 15.33 -6.47
N ASN A 147 -18.09 14.97 -5.19
CA ASN A 147 -19.05 14.13 -4.46
C ASN A 147 -20.03 14.95 -3.61
N LEU A 148 -19.89 16.28 -3.58
CA LEU A 148 -20.79 17.20 -2.88
C LEU A 148 -21.56 18.04 -3.89
N SER A 149 -22.87 18.23 -3.66
CA SER A 149 -23.70 19.16 -4.44
C SER A 149 -24.00 20.41 -3.61
N ASP A 150 -24.43 21.51 -4.22
CA ASP A 150 -24.85 22.73 -3.47
C ASP A 150 -25.96 22.46 -2.46
N ARG A 151 -26.70 21.36 -2.64
CA ARG A 151 -27.75 20.89 -1.70
C ARG A 151 -27.21 19.97 -0.60
N ASN A 152 -26.01 19.43 -0.76
CA ASN A 152 -25.36 18.51 0.16
C ASN A 152 -24.01 19.08 0.63
N SER A 153 -24.03 19.82 1.74
CA SER A 153 -22.83 20.43 2.33
C SER A 153 -21.91 19.46 3.07
N LYS A 154 -22.30 18.18 3.20
CA LYS A 154 -21.52 17.11 3.86
C LYS A 154 -21.75 15.76 3.18
N PHE A 155 -20.75 14.87 3.22
CA PHE A 155 -20.88 13.51 2.70
C PHE A 155 -22.03 12.76 3.37
N GLN A 156 -22.76 11.91 2.64
CA GLN A 156 -23.74 11.03 3.29
C GLN A 156 -23.06 9.86 4.01
N MET A 157 -21.96 9.37 3.44
CA MET A 157 -21.09 8.30 3.94
C MET A 157 -19.63 8.69 3.81
N ASP A 158 -18.77 8.07 4.60
CA ASP A 158 -17.33 8.34 4.54
C ASP A 158 -16.75 7.97 3.16
N GLN A 159 -15.65 8.62 2.80
CA GLN A 159 -14.99 8.41 1.52
C GLN A 159 -13.47 8.32 1.68
N ASN A 160 -12.84 7.50 0.85
CA ASN A 160 -11.41 7.36 0.78
C ASN A 160 -10.84 8.41 -0.19
N MET A 161 -9.84 9.15 0.26
CA MET A 161 -9.15 10.19 -0.50
C MET A 161 -7.65 9.92 -0.52
N LYS A 162 -7.03 10.08 -1.69
CA LYS A 162 -5.60 9.84 -1.89
C LYS A 162 -4.91 11.13 -2.28
N VAL A 163 -3.73 11.35 -1.71
CA VAL A 163 -2.77 12.36 -2.15
C VAL A 163 -1.56 11.67 -2.73
N ILE A 164 -1.07 12.15 -3.87
CA ILE A 164 0.11 11.61 -4.54
C ILE A 164 1.03 12.73 -5.01
N MET A 165 2.33 12.49 -4.93
CA MET A 165 3.35 13.39 -5.47
C MET A 165 4.51 12.57 -5.99
N TRP A 166 5.00 12.96 -7.17
CA TRP A 166 6.17 12.35 -7.77
C TRP A 166 7.40 13.15 -7.42
N VAL A 167 8.43 12.43 -7.02
CA VAL A 167 9.68 12.99 -6.54
C VAL A 167 10.81 12.38 -7.34
N LYS A 168 11.63 13.24 -7.95
CA LYS A 168 12.83 12.80 -8.68
C LYS A 168 13.91 12.47 -7.67
N THR A 169 14.49 11.28 -7.66
CA THR A 169 15.44 10.79 -6.64
C THR A 169 16.90 10.82 -7.06
N ASN A 170 17.19 10.94 -8.36
CA ASN A 170 18.55 11.02 -8.89
C ASN A 170 18.75 12.33 -9.65
N ILE A 171 19.74 13.09 -9.19
CA ILE A 171 20.49 14.02 -10.04
C ILE A 171 21.81 13.31 -10.24
N ASN A 172 22.17 12.99 -11.48
CA ASN A 172 23.48 12.43 -11.77
C ASN A 172 24.57 13.34 -11.16
N SER A 173 25.18 12.93 -10.04
CA SER A 173 26.50 13.42 -9.63
C SER A 173 27.55 12.80 -10.57
N VAL A 174 27.46 13.13 -11.86
CA VAL A 174 28.63 13.01 -12.72
C VAL A 174 29.46 14.26 -12.45
N ASN A 175 30.59 14.05 -11.78
CA ASN A 175 31.64 15.02 -11.47
C ASN A 175 31.37 16.00 -10.32
N GLY A 176 31.39 15.54 -9.06
CA GLY A 176 31.85 16.31 -7.89
C GLY A 176 31.29 17.72 -7.65
N ALA A 177 30.29 18.14 -8.41
CA ALA A 177 29.61 19.40 -8.32
C ALA A 177 28.48 19.18 -7.32
N SER A 178 28.37 20.11 -6.38
CA SER A 178 27.14 20.33 -5.63
C SER A 178 25.95 20.16 -6.57
N PRO A 179 24.85 19.51 -6.16
CA PRO A 179 23.64 19.45 -6.98
C PRO A 179 23.40 20.85 -7.52
N SER A 180 23.38 20.98 -8.85
CA SER A 180 23.13 22.27 -9.49
C SER A 180 21.91 22.88 -8.80
N GLU A 181 22.00 24.16 -8.45
CA GLU A 181 20.91 24.93 -7.81
C GLU A 181 19.62 25.01 -8.67
N GLU A 182 19.54 24.24 -9.75
CA GLU A 182 18.35 24.03 -10.54
C GLU A 182 17.32 23.28 -9.69
N LYS A 183 16.52 24.06 -8.97
CA LYS A 183 15.26 23.61 -8.38
C LYS A 183 14.43 22.92 -9.48
N PRO A 184 13.68 21.86 -9.16
CA PRO A 184 12.74 21.30 -10.11
C PRO A 184 11.79 22.40 -10.62
N ASP A 185 11.72 22.57 -11.95
CA ASP A 185 10.90 23.59 -12.60
C ASP A 185 9.44 23.58 -12.12
N GLN A 186 8.95 22.40 -11.72
CA GLN A 186 7.63 22.28 -11.11
C GLN A 186 7.53 21.13 -10.10
N MET A 187 6.99 21.44 -8.92
CA MET A 187 6.62 20.47 -7.89
C MET A 187 5.10 20.34 -7.87
N LEU A 188 4.58 19.21 -8.36
CA LEU A 188 3.15 18.95 -8.53
C LEU A 188 2.68 17.84 -7.59
N PHE A 189 1.48 18.01 -7.04
CA PHE A 189 0.78 16.94 -6.33
C PHE A 189 -0.69 16.88 -6.76
N ILE A 190 -1.29 15.71 -6.58
CA ILE A 190 -2.67 15.42 -6.97
C ILE A 190 -3.44 14.90 -5.76
N ILE A 191 -4.68 15.38 -5.60
CA ILE A 191 -5.65 14.87 -4.63
C ILE A 191 -6.87 14.36 -5.38
N TYR A 192 -7.40 13.20 -4.99
CA TYR A 192 -8.59 12.61 -5.60
C TYR A 192 -9.27 11.61 -4.66
N PHE A 193 -10.58 11.40 -4.81
CA PHE A 193 -11.25 10.29 -4.13
C PHE A 193 -11.11 8.99 -4.94
N ILE A 194 -11.03 7.90 -4.19
CA ILE A 194 -10.95 6.54 -4.72
C ILE A 194 -12.15 5.72 -4.29
N LYS A 195 -12.29 4.55 -4.90
CA LYS A 195 -13.29 3.59 -4.49
C LYS A 195 -13.21 3.26 -3.02
N SER A 196 -14.30 3.58 -2.33
CA SER A 196 -14.40 3.41 -0.90
C SER A 196 -14.96 2.03 -0.61
N PHE A 197 -14.20 1.25 0.15
CA PHE A 197 -14.66 -0.01 0.70
C PHE A 197 -14.52 0.03 2.21
N PHE A 198 -15.66 -0.03 2.89
CA PHE A 198 -15.75 -0.21 4.33
C PHE A 198 -16.39 -1.57 4.57
N PRO A 199 -15.74 -2.50 5.30
CA PRO A 199 -16.30 -3.80 5.56
C PRO A 199 -17.69 -3.70 6.20
N PRO A 200 -18.65 -4.53 5.80
CA PRO A 200 -19.96 -4.54 6.42
C PRO A 200 -19.87 -5.17 7.84
N PRO A 201 -20.82 -4.89 8.74
CA PRO A 201 -20.76 -5.31 10.15
C PRO A 201 -20.53 -6.81 10.34
N GLU A 202 -21.08 -7.66 9.47
CA GLU A 202 -20.90 -9.11 9.55
C GLU A 202 -19.44 -9.56 9.43
N TRP A 203 -18.57 -8.79 8.76
CA TRP A 203 -17.15 -9.14 8.61
C TRP A 203 -16.38 -8.92 9.91
N TYR A 204 -16.81 -7.99 10.76
CA TYR A 204 -16.23 -7.80 12.10
C TYR A 204 -16.57 -8.95 13.05
N VAL A 205 -17.63 -9.72 12.74
CA VAL A 205 -18.02 -10.92 13.50
C VAL A 205 -17.39 -12.18 12.91
N LYS A 206 -17.47 -12.36 11.59
CA LYS A 206 -17.04 -13.57 10.88
C LYS A 206 -15.54 -13.61 10.58
N GLY A 207 -14.88 -12.46 10.59
CA GLY A 207 -13.52 -12.28 10.12
C GLY A 207 -13.35 -12.45 8.61
N ILE A 208 -12.17 -12.05 8.15
CA ILE A 208 -11.77 -12.10 6.74
C ILE A 208 -10.68 -13.14 6.47
N GLN A 209 -10.50 -13.50 5.21
CA GLN A 209 -9.43 -14.39 4.77
C GLN A 209 -8.21 -13.58 4.31
N PHE A 210 -7.03 -14.05 4.68
CA PHE A 210 -5.73 -13.61 4.18
C PHE A 210 -5.10 -14.69 3.28
N ALA A 211 -4.08 -14.35 2.51
CA ALA A 211 -3.22 -15.33 1.83
C ALA A 211 -1.74 -14.96 1.97
N PHE A 212 -0.85 -15.95 1.99
CA PHE A 212 0.59 -15.69 1.97
C PHE A 212 1.12 -15.41 0.57
N LEU A 213 2.00 -14.42 0.46
CA LEU A 213 2.83 -14.18 -0.71
C LEU A 213 4.30 -14.31 -0.31
N PHE A 214 4.93 -15.39 -0.75
CA PHE A 214 6.35 -15.67 -0.47
C PHE A 214 7.29 -14.83 -1.32
N ASN A 215 8.54 -14.70 -0.86
CA ASN A 215 9.60 -13.93 -1.50
C ASN A 215 9.14 -12.48 -1.77
N ALA A 216 8.45 -11.89 -0.79
CA ALA A 216 7.89 -10.56 -0.90
C ALA A 216 8.07 -9.78 0.40
N ARG A 217 8.67 -8.60 0.29
CA ARG A 217 8.77 -7.59 1.35
C ARG A 217 8.92 -6.23 0.72
N ARG A 218 8.51 -5.18 1.43
CA ARG A 218 8.78 -3.82 0.98
C ARG A 218 10.24 -3.47 1.17
N GLN A 219 10.81 -2.81 0.18
CA GLN A 219 12.05 -2.08 0.32
C GLN A 219 11.77 -0.76 1.08
N ASN A 220 12.62 -0.41 2.04
CA ASN A 220 12.49 0.80 2.87
C ASN A 220 11.06 1.01 3.41
N PRO A 221 10.54 0.08 4.23
CA PRO A 221 9.13 0.02 4.60
C PRO A 221 8.64 1.27 5.35
N ARG A 222 9.56 2.01 6.00
CA ARG A 222 9.30 3.27 6.72
C ARG A 222 8.58 4.33 5.87
N PHE A 223 8.84 4.39 4.57
CA PHE A 223 8.29 5.43 3.70
C PHE A 223 7.14 4.91 2.84
N LYS A 224 6.09 5.72 2.70
CA LYS A 224 4.90 5.33 1.94
C LYS A 224 5.07 5.65 0.44
N VAL A 225 5.97 4.89 -0.17
CA VAL A 225 6.31 4.95 -1.60
C VAL A 225 5.70 3.76 -2.33
N ILE A 226 5.22 3.99 -3.54
CA ILE A 226 4.71 2.94 -4.42
C ILE A 226 5.82 1.98 -4.83
N GLN A 227 5.57 0.68 -4.69
CA GLN A 227 6.45 -0.41 -5.12
C GLN A 227 5.66 -1.32 -6.06
N SER A 228 5.72 -1.02 -7.36
CA SER A 228 4.85 -1.59 -8.40
C SER A 228 4.90 -3.12 -8.46
N GLN A 229 6.09 -3.72 -8.31
CA GLN A 229 6.26 -5.18 -8.34
C GLN A 229 5.46 -5.87 -7.24
N ILE A 230 5.54 -5.39 -5.99
CA ILE A 230 4.81 -5.98 -4.85
C ILE A 230 3.32 -5.75 -5.00
N ILE A 231 2.91 -4.53 -5.40
CA ILE A 231 1.49 -4.20 -5.61
C ILE A 231 0.88 -5.10 -6.68
N SER A 232 1.58 -5.30 -7.79
CA SER A 232 1.12 -6.16 -8.89
C SER A 232 0.97 -7.61 -8.45
N ARG A 233 2.00 -8.19 -7.83
CA ARG A 233 1.97 -9.57 -7.32
C ARG A 233 0.86 -9.77 -6.28
N ALA A 234 0.72 -8.84 -5.33
CA ALA A 234 -0.34 -8.90 -4.34
C ALA A 234 -1.74 -8.73 -4.95
N LYS A 235 -1.90 -7.88 -5.97
CA LYS A 235 -3.17 -7.72 -6.69
C LYS A 235 -3.56 -9.00 -7.41
N GLN A 236 -2.65 -9.59 -8.19
CA GLN A 236 -2.89 -10.83 -8.91
C GLN A 236 -3.30 -11.96 -7.96
N LEU A 237 -2.56 -12.13 -6.85
CA LEU A 237 -2.91 -13.15 -5.86
C LEU A 237 -4.27 -12.89 -5.19
N ARG A 238 -4.57 -11.64 -4.84
CA ARG A 238 -5.86 -11.28 -4.23
C ARG A 238 -7.03 -11.60 -5.16
N GLU A 239 -6.88 -11.31 -6.46
CA GLU A 239 -7.88 -11.61 -7.48
C GLU A 239 -8.06 -13.12 -7.71
N ALA A 240 -6.95 -13.87 -7.75
CA ALA A 240 -6.98 -15.32 -7.97
C ALA A 240 -7.50 -16.12 -6.76
N SER A 241 -7.14 -15.72 -5.54
CA SER A 241 -7.49 -16.44 -4.31
C SER A 241 -8.82 -15.99 -3.69
N GLY A 242 -9.28 -14.77 -3.99
CA GLY A 242 -10.41 -14.15 -3.29
C GLY A 242 -10.08 -13.71 -1.86
N ALA A 243 -8.83 -13.83 -1.41
CA ALA A 243 -8.40 -13.34 -0.12
C ALA A 243 -8.63 -11.82 -0.01
N PHE A 244 -8.98 -11.33 1.18
CA PHE A 244 -9.18 -9.89 1.38
C PHE A 244 -7.86 -9.11 1.42
N GLU A 245 -6.82 -9.74 1.96
CA GLU A 245 -5.51 -9.16 2.15
C GLU A 245 -4.40 -10.19 1.93
N ILE A 246 -3.23 -9.71 1.51
CA ILE A 246 -2.06 -10.53 1.23
C ILE A 246 -1.00 -10.25 2.27
N MET A 247 -0.57 -11.27 2.99
CA MET A 247 0.51 -11.19 3.97
C MET A 247 1.85 -11.46 3.29
N LEU A 248 2.77 -10.50 3.40
CA LEU A 248 4.07 -10.57 2.75
C LEU A 248 5.00 -11.44 3.59
N VAL A 249 5.60 -12.46 2.97
CA VAL A 249 6.55 -13.37 3.61
C VAL A 249 7.90 -13.21 2.92
N ASP A 250 8.91 -12.84 3.71
CA ASP A 250 10.30 -12.75 3.29
C ASP A 250 10.89 -14.15 3.04
N ASP A 251 12.09 -14.21 2.49
CA ASP A 251 12.78 -15.47 2.21
C ASP A 251 13.58 -16.00 3.43
N ALA A 252 14.25 -17.14 3.23
CA ALA A 252 15.06 -17.79 4.25
C ALA A 252 16.20 -16.92 4.78
N SER A 253 16.74 -15.98 3.99
CA SER A 253 17.83 -15.09 4.43
C SER A 253 17.41 -14.19 5.59
N ASN A 254 16.09 -13.96 5.72
CA ASN A 254 15.49 -13.19 6.82
C ASN A 254 14.60 -14.06 7.71
N ASN A 255 14.88 -15.37 7.79
CA ASN A 255 14.15 -16.33 8.62
C ASN A 255 12.62 -16.34 8.35
N TYR A 256 12.22 -16.14 7.08
CA TYR A 256 10.81 -16.04 6.69
C TYR A 256 10.05 -15.03 7.55
N LEU A 257 10.66 -13.85 7.72
CA LEU A 257 10.04 -12.70 8.38
C LEU A 257 8.72 -12.37 7.69
N VAL A 258 7.71 -12.07 8.51
CA VAL A 258 6.41 -11.61 8.04
C VAL A 258 6.27 -10.17 8.55
N PRO A 259 6.67 -9.15 7.78
CA PRO A 259 6.64 -7.78 8.27
C PRO A 259 5.22 -7.22 8.34
N GLU A 260 4.47 -7.25 7.23
CA GLU A 260 3.16 -6.61 7.12
C GLU A 260 2.31 -7.22 5.99
N GLY A 261 1.07 -6.77 5.87
CA GLY A 261 0.25 -7.05 4.69
C GLY A 261 0.57 -6.10 3.53
N SER A 262 0.07 -6.42 2.34
CA SER A 262 0.35 -5.64 1.11
C SER A 262 -0.13 -4.18 1.20
N ARG A 263 -1.13 -3.90 2.04
CA ARG A 263 -1.70 -2.57 2.27
C ARG A 263 -2.15 -2.33 3.73
N SER A 264 -1.66 -3.13 4.68
CA SER A 264 -2.11 -3.11 6.08
C SER A 264 -1.03 -3.53 7.06
N ASN A 265 -1.15 -3.09 8.31
CA ASN A 265 -0.46 -3.77 9.41
C ASN A 265 -1.36 -4.88 9.98
N TYR A 266 -0.82 -5.70 10.88
CA TYR A 266 -1.60 -6.68 11.63
C TYR A 266 -1.09 -6.79 13.07
N LEU A 267 -1.87 -7.42 13.93
CA LEU A 267 -1.50 -7.72 15.32
C LEU A 267 -1.77 -9.19 15.62
N LEU A 268 -0.80 -9.84 16.25
CA LEU A 268 -0.96 -11.17 16.84
C LEU A 268 -1.46 -11.02 18.27
N ILE A 269 -2.46 -11.82 18.62
CA ILE A 269 -3.03 -11.86 19.97
C ILE A 269 -2.84 -13.27 20.50
N THR A 270 -2.10 -13.39 21.60
CA THR A 270 -1.88 -14.68 22.28
C THR A 270 -3.13 -15.10 23.04
N GLN A 271 -3.21 -16.37 23.44
CA GLN A 271 -4.32 -16.87 24.27
C GLN A 271 -4.41 -16.15 25.63
N SER A 272 -3.29 -15.64 26.14
CA SER A 272 -3.24 -14.81 27.36
C SER A 272 -3.63 -13.35 27.14
N GLY A 273 -3.99 -12.95 25.91
CA GLY A 273 -4.38 -11.59 25.57
C GLY A 273 -3.22 -10.62 25.31
N LYS A 274 -1.97 -11.10 25.25
CA LYS A 274 -0.83 -10.24 24.87
C LYS A 274 -0.89 -9.92 23.38
N ILE A 275 -0.62 -8.66 23.05
CA ILE A 275 -0.67 -8.16 21.68
C ILE A 275 0.75 -7.91 21.17
N ARG A 276 1.12 -8.57 20.07
CA ARG A 276 2.40 -8.40 19.38
C ARG A 276 2.20 -7.82 17.99
N CYS A 277 3.16 -7.02 17.53
CA CYS A 277 3.23 -6.46 16.19
C CYS A 277 4.65 -6.64 15.66
N SER A 278 4.81 -6.58 14.34
CA SER A 278 6.12 -6.61 13.70
C SER A 278 6.99 -5.43 14.15
N ASP A 279 8.30 -5.62 14.06
CA ASP A 279 9.27 -4.60 14.45
C ASP A 279 9.06 -3.32 13.63
N LYS A 280 9.22 -2.16 14.29
CA LYS A 280 9.02 -0.85 13.67
C LYS A 280 10.00 -0.59 12.53
N SER A 281 11.18 -1.23 12.52
CA SER A 281 12.14 -1.12 11.42
C SER A 281 11.69 -1.85 10.15
N ASP A 282 10.83 -2.85 10.31
CA ASP A 282 10.49 -3.80 9.25
C ASP A 282 9.17 -3.45 8.56
N ILE A 283 8.42 -2.47 9.09
CA ILE A 283 7.08 -2.12 8.63
C ILE A 283 6.91 -0.62 8.35
N LEU A 284 5.87 -0.30 7.59
CA LEU A 284 5.32 1.04 7.59
C LEU A 284 4.53 1.24 8.87
N MET A 285 4.89 2.24 9.67
CA MET A 285 4.07 2.65 10.82
C MET A 285 2.74 3.23 10.33
N GLY A 286 1.72 2.37 10.23
CA GLY A 286 0.38 2.75 9.79
C GLY A 286 -0.30 3.70 10.76
N ILE A 287 -1.07 4.67 10.25
CA ILE A 287 -1.82 5.59 11.12
C ILE A 287 -2.84 4.82 11.98
N THR A 288 -3.50 3.80 11.41
CA THR A 288 -4.36 2.89 12.18
C THR A 288 -3.58 2.16 13.27
N LEU A 289 -2.35 1.69 13.01
CA LEU A 289 -1.50 1.07 14.04
C LEU A 289 -1.16 2.04 15.16
N LEU A 290 -0.80 3.29 14.84
CA LEU A 290 -0.52 4.31 15.84
C LEU A 290 -1.75 4.60 16.71
N ALA A 291 -2.91 4.81 16.08
CA ALA A 291 -4.17 5.06 16.76
C ALA A 291 -4.58 3.87 17.65
N THR A 292 -4.53 2.64 17.12
CA THR A 292 -4.80 1.40 17.85
C THR A 292 -3.83 1.21 19.02
N THR A 293 -2.56 1.58 18.88
CA THR A 293 -1.57 1.50 19.97
C THR A 293 -1.93 2.44 21.12
N ARG A 294 -2.35 3.67 20.81
CA ARG A 294 -2.82 4.64 21.83
C ARG A 294 -4.11 4.15 22.49
N ALA A 295 -5.06 3.69 21.68
CA ALA A 295 -6.34 3.16 22.13
C ALA A 295 -6.16 1.97 23.08
N ALA A 296 -5.36 0.97 22.71
CA ALA A 296 -5.07 -0.20 23.53
C ALA A 296 -4.48 0.17 24.89
N LYS A 297 -3.53 1.12 24.91
CA LYS A 297 -2.92 1.62 26.14
C LYS A 297 -3.94 2.28 27.06
N ARG A 298 -4.83 3.13 26.52
CA ARG A 298 -5.88 3.80 27.32
C ARG A 298 -6.93 2.81 27.84
N ALA A 299 -7.25 1.78 27.06
CA ALA A 299 -8.20 0.74 27.43
C ALA A 299 -7.64 -0.28 28.45
N GLY A 300 -6.36 -0.18 28.82
CA GLY A 300 -5.75 -1.11 29.78
C GLY A 300 -5.34 -2.47 29.18
N LEU A 301 -5.29 -2.60 27.85
CA LEU A 301 -4.85 -3.82 27.15
C LEU A 301 -3.34 -4.06 27.18
N GLY A 302 -2.58 -3.18 27.84
CA GLY A 302 -1.12 -3.20 27.86
C GLY A 302 -0.50 -2.54 26.63
N ALA A 303 0.84 -2.54 26.60
CA ALA A 303 1.58 -2.06 25.45
C ALA A 303 1.63 -3.14 24.36
N ILE A 304 1.48 -2.73 23.10
CA ILE A 304 1.73 -3.60 21.95
C ILE A 304 3.25 -3.86 21.87
N GLU A 305 3.63 -5.13 21.95
CA GLU A 305 5.03 -5.56 21.86
C GLU A 305 5.47 -5.58 20.40
N HIS A 306 6.48 -4.80 20.05
CA HIS A 306 7.09 -4.82 18.72
C HIS A 306 8.28 -5.76 18.70
N CYS A 307 8.29 -6.71 17.78
CA CYS A 307 9.36 -7.70 17.63
C CYS A 307 9.38 -8.27 16.20
N LYS A 308 10.47 -8.92 15.81
CA LYS A 308 10.53 -9.65 14.54
C LYS A 308 9.56 -10.84 14.57
N LEU A 309 8.51 -10.75 13.75
CA LEU A 309 7.50 -11.80 13.62
C LEU A 309 7.82 -12.67 12.41
N THR A 310 7.96 -13.97 12.63
CA THR A 310 8.23 -14.96 11.57
C THR A 310 6.95 -15.71 11.22
N LEU A 311 7.00 -16.50 10.14
CA LEU A 311 5.91 -17.41 9.79
C LEU A 311 5.52 -18.34 10.98
N LYS A 312 6.48 -18.73 11.82
CA LYS A 312 6.23 -19.53 13.03
C LYS A 312 5.38 -18.80 14.06
N ASP A 313 5.61 -17.51 14.27
CA ASP A 313 4.79 -16.70 15.18
C ASP A 313 3.34 -16.59 14.66
N ILE A 314 3.17 -16.46 13.34
CA ILE A 314 1.83 -16.47 12.72
C ILE A 314 1.16 -17.83 12.90
N CYS A 315 1.87 -18.92 12.63
CA CYS A 315 1.31 -20.28 12.73
C CYS A 315 0.94 -20.69 14.16
N SER A 316 1.51 -20.03 15.18
CA SER A 316 1.30 -20.35 16.59
C SER A 316 0.42 -19.34 17.34
N THR A 317 0.00 -18.24 16.71
CA THR A 317 -0.86 -17.25 17.38
C THR A 317 -2.26 -17.79 17.63
N TYR A 318 -2.91 -17.29 18.68
CA TYR A 318 -4.30 -17.64 19.01
C TYR A 318 -5.30 -16.89 18.14
N ALA A 319 -5.05 -15.59 17.93
CA ALA A 319 -5.85 -14.74 17.06
C ALA A 319 -4.97 -13.75 16.29
N LEU A 320 -5.55 -13.21 15.22
CA LEU A 320 -4.92 -12.26 14.31
C LEU A 320 -5.95 -11.19 13.93
N VAL A 321 -5.54 -9.92 13.94
CA VAL A 321 -6.37 -8.80 13.45
C VAL A 321 -5.60 -7.96 12.43
N MET A 322 -6.29 -7.50 11.40
CA MET A 322 -5.80 -6.55 10.40
C MET A 322 -6.03 -5.12 10.87
N LEU A 323 -5.09 -4.23 10.53
CA LEU A 323 -5.18 -2.80 10.73
C LEU A 323 -5.07 -2.04 9.39
N GLY A 324 -6.11 -1.29 9.03
CA GLY A 324 -6.09 -0.45 7.81
C GLY A 324 -6.90 0.84 7.95
N THR A 325 -6.62 1.85 7.11
CA THR A 325 -7.30 3.16 7.19
C THR A 325 -8.82 3.05 7.04
N SER A 326 -9.29 2.25 6.06
CA SER A 326 -10.73 2.07 5.83
C SER A 326 -11.32 0.98 6.73
N PRO A 327 -10.72 -0.23 6.84
CA PRO A 327 -11.27 -1.31 7.66
C PRO A 327 -11.20 -1.07 9.17
N GLY A 328 -10.29 -0.22 9.65
CA GLY A 328 -10.02 -0.07 11.08
C GLY A 328 -9.33 -1.33 11.63
N VAL A 329 -9.84 -1.85 12.75
CA VAL A 329 -9.43 -3.13 13.35
C VAL A 329 -10.39 -4.22 12.87
N LEU A 330 -9.91 -5.19 12.10
CA LEU A 330 -10.76 -6.22 11.49
C LEU A 330 -10.21 -7.63 11.79
N PRO A 331 -11.00 -8.54 12.39
CA PRO A 331 -10.53 -9.90 12.70
C PRO A 331 -10.19 -10.71 11.45
N VAL A 332 -9.13 -11.51 11.54
CA VAL A 332 -8.76 -12.47 10.50
C VAL A 332 -9.26 -13.84 10.91
N ARG A 333 -10.09 -14.45 10.07
CA ARG A 333 -10.63 -15.80 10.29
C ARG A 333 -9.62 -16.86 9.92
N GLU A 334 -8.98 -16.70 8.78
CA GLU A 334 -8.07 -17.71 8.26
C GLU A 334 -7.01 -17.10 7.34
N ILE A 335 -5.89 -17.79 7.21
CA ILE A 335 -4.88 -17.52 6.18
C ILE A 335 -4.82 -18.73 5.25
N LEU A 336 -4.96 -18.49 3.95
CA LEU A 336 -4.61 -19.42 2.87
C LEU A 336 -3.09 -19.59 2.85
N LEU A 337 -2.64 -20.74 3.31
CA LEU A 337 -1.22 -21.07 3.48
C LEU A 337 -0.54 -21.31 2.13
N TYR A 338 -1.25 -22.00 1.25
CA TYR A 338 -0.89 -22.29 -0.13
C TYR A 338 -2.17 -22.57 -0.93
N TYR A 339 -2.06 -22.43 -2.24
CA TYR A 339 -3.17 -22.47 -3.20
C TYR A 339 -2.81 -23.10 -4.56
N ASP A 340 -1.55 -23.47 -4.73
CA ASP A 340 -1.01 -24.18 -5.87
C ASP A 340 0.27 -24.93 -5.44
N VAL A 341 0.86 -25.67 -6.38
CA VAL A 341 2.06 -26.49 -6.14
C VAL A 341 3.27 -25.65 -5.71
N GLU A 342 3.44 -24.45 -6.27
CA GLU A 342 4.58 -23.58 -5.97
C GLU A 342 4.47 -22.98 -4.57
N SER A 343 3.31 -22.44 -4.22
CA SER A 343 3.04 -21.89 -2.89
C SER A 343 3.09 -22.96 -1.81
N GLU A 344 2.67 -24.20 -2.11
CA GLU A 344 2.82 -25.34 -1.19
C GLU A 344 4.29 -25.65 -0.94
N ALA A 345 5.11 -25.73 -1.98
CA ALA A 345 6.55 -25.96 -1.85
C ALA A 345 7.22 -24.87 -1.02
N ASN A 346 6.88 -23.60 -1.26
CA ASN A 346 7.38 -22.46 -0.49
C ASN A 346 7.00 -22.55 1.00
N PHE A 347 5.72 -22.86 1.29
CA PHE A 347 5.26 -23.01 2.67
C PHE A 347 5.94 -24.19 3.38
N ARG A 348 6.05 -25.35 2.72
CA ARG A 348 6.71 -26.53 3.30
C ARG A 348 8.20 -26.30 3.56
N ALA A 349 8.90 -25.61 2.66
CA ALA A 349 10.29 -25.22 2.88
C ALA A 349 10.43 -24.30 4.11
N ALA A 350 9.57 -23.28 4.22
CA ALA A 350 9.56 -22.37 5.37
C ALA A 350 9.22 -23.09 6.69
N ALA A 351 8.22 -23.97 6.66
CA ALA A 351 7.82 -24.78 7.81
C ALA A 351 8.96 -25.69 8.29
N SER A 352 9.65 -26.35 7.36
CA SER A 352 10.84 -27.15 7.68
C SER A 352 11.96 -26.30 8.27
N PHE A 353 12.26 -25.14 7.68
CA PHE A 353 13.33 -24.25 8.17
C PHE A 353 13.05 -23.75 9.59
N LEU A 354 11.81 -23.38 9.89
CA LEU A 354 11.40 -22.83 11.18
C LEU A 354 11.01 -23.89 12.23
N ASN A 355 11.08 -25.17 11.88
CA ASN A 355 10.59 -26.28 12.71
C ASN A 355 9.13 -26.05 13.14
N ILE A 356 8.25 -25.81 12.16
CA ILE A 356 6.80 -25.74 12.35
C ILE A 356 6.25 -27.16 12.16
N ASP A 357 5.64 -27.70 13.21
CA ASP A 357 4.93 -28.98 13.17
C ASP A 357 3.56 -28.80 12.52
N VAL A 358 3.50 -28.92 11.20
CA VAL A 358 2.27 -28.70 10.41
C VAL A 358 1.19 -29.72 10.77
N GLU A 359 1.55 -30.97 10.96
CA GLU A 359 0.62 -32.05 11.30
C GLU A 359 0.04 -31.91 12.72
N GLY A 360 0.79 -31.28 13.62
CA GLY A 360 0.34 -30.95 14.98
C GLY A 360 -0.57 -29.71 15.08
N MET A 361 -0.70 -28.90 14.02
CA MET A 361 -1.54 -27.70 14.04
C MET A 361 -3.03 -28.04 14.03
N LYS A 362 -3.71 -27.91 15.17
CA LYS A 362 -5.15 -28.23 15.30
C LYS A 362 -6.07 -27.39 14.42
N ASN A 363 -5.61 -26.21 14.02
CA ASN A 363 -6.33 -25.23 13.21
C ASN A 363 -5.93 -25.27 11.72
N PHE A 364 -5.08 -26.21 11.32
CA PHE A 364 -4.73 -26.45 9.93
C PHE A 364 -5.84 -27.27 9.24
N LYS A 365 -6.24 -26.87 8.03
CA LYS A 365 -7.22 -27.58 7.22
C LYS A 365 -6.80 -27.63 5.76
N THR A 366 -6.66 -28.83 5.21
CA THR A 366 -6.55 -29.04 3.76
C THR A 366 -7.90 -28.77 3.10
N ILE A 367 -7.90 -27.94 2.06
CA ILE A 367 -9.08 -27.58 1.26
C ILE A 367 -9.17 -28.47 0.02
N SER A 368 -8.08 -28.57 -0.74
CA SER A 368 -7.98 -29.41 -1.94
C SER A 368 -6.59 -30.02 -2.04
N PHE A 369 -6.49 -31.18 -2.69
CA PHE A 369 -5.23 -31.82 -3.05
C PHE A 369 -4.80 -31.51 -4.49
N ASP A 370 -5.73 -31.06 -5.35
CA ASP A 370 -5.45 -30.67 -6.74
C ASP A 370 -6.40 -29.54 -7.21
N PRO A 371 -5.91 -28.31 -7.44
CA PRO A 371 -4.60 -27.84 -6.99
C PRO A 371 -4.50 -27.88 -5.45
N PRO A 372 -3.30 -28.13 -4.88
CA PRO A 372 -3.16 -28.22 -3.44
C PRO A 372 -3.47 -26.88 -2.77
N SER A 373 -4.30 -26.91 -1.74
CA SER A 373 -4.65 -25.72 -0.96
C SER A 373 -4.95 -26.06 0.49
N ALA A 374 -4.53 -25.19 1.39
CA ALA A 374 -4.80 -25.32 2.81
C ALA A 374 -4.91 -23.97 3.51
N VAL A 375 -5.67 -23.94 4.59
CA VAL A 375 -5.84 -22.76 5.44
C VAL A 375 -5.41 -23.06 6.87
N LEU A 376 -5.06 -21.98 7.57
CA LEU A 376 -4.91 -21.95 9.02
C LEU A 376 -5.98 -21.04 9.61
N GLU A 377 -6.81 -21.55 10.50
CA GLU A 377 -7.90 -20.81 11.13
C GLU A 377 -7.49 -20.14 12.45
N PHE A 378 -8.14 -19.01 12.77
CA PHE A 378 -7.88 -18.21 13.95
C PHE A 378 -9.18 -17.88 14.69
N VAL A 379 -9.05 -17.55 15.97
CA VAL A 379 -10.17 -17.04 16.74
C VAL A 379 -10.49 -15.62 16.31
N VAL A 380 -11.74 -15.41 15.87
CA VAL A 380 -12.24 -14.10 15.39
C VAL A 380 -12.89 -13.26 16.48
N GLN A 381 -13.20 -13.85 17.64
CA GLN A 381 -13.89 -13.21 18.76
C GLN A 381 -13.22 -13.59 20.08
N SER A 382 -12.78 -12.58 20.84
CA SER A 382 -12.26 -12.71 22.19
C SER A 382 -12.38 -11.38 22.91
N ASP A 383 -12.24 -11.39 24.25
CA ASP A 383 -12.29 -10.15 25.04
C ASP A 383 -11.25 -9.13 24.57
N ALA A 384 -10.03 -9.59 24.24
CA ALA A 384 -8.97 -8.72 23.73
C ALA A 384 -9.33 -8.09 22.37
N ILE A 385 -9.89 -8.87 21.43
CA ILE A 385 -10.32 -8.37 20.12
C ILE A 385 -11.45 -7.34 20.29
N ASN A 386 -12.45 -7.67 21.11
CA ASN A 386 -13.62 -6.83 21.33
C ASN A 386 -13.26 -5.50 22.01
N GLN A 387 -12.40 -5.54 23.03
CA GLN A 387 -11.89 -4.33 23.67
C GLN A 387 -11.04 -3.49 22.71
N LEU A 388 -10.22 -4.12 21.87
CA LEU A 388 -9.37 -3.42 20.91
C LEU A 388 -10.19 -2.69 19.84
N MET A 389 -11.21 -3.36 19.27
CA MET A 389 -12.12 -2.76 18.30
C MET A 389 -12.88 -1.58 18.92
N LYS A 390 -13.46 -1.77 20.11
CA LYS A 390 -14.16 -0.70 20.84
C LYS A 390 -13.24 0.49 21.12
N ALA A 391 -12.03 0.24 21.62
CA ALA A 391 -11.08 1.30 21.96
C ALA A 391 -10.64 2.09 20.71
N TYR A 392 -10.46 1.42 19.57
CA TYR A 392 -10.16 2.09 18.31
C TYR A 392 -11.35 2.92 17.80
N ASP A 393 -12.58 2.41 17.95
CA ASP A 393 -13.78 3.16 17.58
C ASP A 393 -13.93 4.45 18.37
N GLU A 394 -13.62 4.43 19.67
CA GLU A 394 -13.58 5.62 20.53
C GLU A 394 -12.47 6.61 20.09
N GLU A 395 -11.28 6.11 19.71
CA GLU A 395 -10.17 6.93 19.21
C GLU A 395 -10.48 7.64 17.89
N LYS A 396 -11.38 7.12 17.06
CA LYS A 396 -11.80 7.80 15.82
C LYS A 396 -12.62 9.06 16.06
N VAL A 397 -13.23 9.18 17.24
CA VAL A 397 -14.17 10.25 17.58
C VAL A 397 -13.53 11.28 18.53
N SER A 398 -12.41 10.93 19.16
CA SER A 398 -11.57 11.83 19.97
C SER A 398 -10.69 12.72 19.11
#